data_AF-C1E320-F1
#
_entry.id   AF-C1E320-F1
#
_cell.length_a   1.000
_cell.length_b   1.000
_cell.length_c   1.000
_cell.angle_alpha   90.00
_cell.angle_beta   90.00
_cell.angle_gamma   90.00
#
_symmetry.space_group_name_H-M   'P 1'
#
loop_
_entity.id
_entity.type
_entity.pdbx_description
1 polymer ?
#
loop_
_entity_poly.entity_id
_entity_poly.type
_entity_poly.pdbx_seq_one_letter_code
_entity_poly.pdbx_strand_id
1 'polypeptide(L)'
;MDAAPSVLGLAARADHSWTRHLNPDPDTDANAPNRKSRQVKSGHYVRVDPTPLRQPETVIYSPDMIKRLGIDEADVKAPNGERFARFFSGDKSAVPGMDTWATPYALSIMGQRQVSNCPFGTGNGYGDGRAVSVGEVLGPDGVRWEMQLKGGGPTPFCRGADGRAVLRSSIREFLASEAMHALGVDTTRALSLVVSRGGDVARRPWYDPNADKDASAESISMDDPRLARYPDDVKRQIIRQFASQKRDPDVMIVETCAITTRVAPSFTRVGHVDLFGRRASRAGAGTAQMDELRKMVRHAIFREFPEILNESSAGDDADDGDGDVTPEQVAAFLVSSGAAIADLVCGWLRVGFCQGNFNADNCLVGGRTMDYGPFGWMDAYDPLFAKWTGSGEHFAFMNQPGAGLANFAVLAASCAPLLKGGEDEAQAIVERMQGEMEQKVADVWRVKLGLRESQRAAAAKLFDYKLEPLMRDSNVDYTLVFRQLAECLKLPHDVSDDDLLEPLACAFYDSPNNFYDEGTRAKWCDFVRSWRDEVAGSNPNTTSTIEAMNKVNPAYVLREWMLVDAYTAAKERDDFSVLEELFELTRTPYELGSETMQEKYYRRAPDRALKAGGTAFMS
;
A
#
# COMPACT_ATOMS: atom_id res chain seq x y z
N MET A 1 9.25 -19.88 -26.59
CA MET A 1 7.98 -19.66 -25.86
C MET A 1 7.15 -18.67 -26.66
N ASP A 2 6.67 -19.07 -27.84
CA ASP A 2 5.96 -18.17 -28.77
C ASP A 2 4.45 -18.45 -28.75
N ALA A 3 3.84 -18.50 -27.57
CA ALA A 3 2.38 -18.51 -27.50
C ALA A 3 1.89 -17.10 -27.86
N ALA A 4 1.06 -16.99 -28.90
CA ALA A 4 0.46 -15.72 -29.30
C ALA A 4 -0.24 -15.04 -28.11
N PRO A 5 -0.21 -13.69 -28.01
CA PRO A 5 -0.92 -12.99 -26.95
C PRO A 5 -2.39 -13.39 -26.93
N SER A 6 -2.88 -13.88 -25.79
CA SER A 6 -4.28 -14.26 -25.59
C SER A 6 -4.51 -14.58 -24.11
N VAL A 7 -5.74 -14.40 -23.63
CA VAL A 7 -6.16 -14.88 -22.31
C VAL A 7 -6.01 -16.40 -22.16
N LEU A 8 -6.21 -17.18 -23.24
CA LEU A 8 -5.95 -18.63 -23.24
C LEU A 8 -4.45 -18.95 -23.24
N GLY A 9 -3.63 -18.02 -23.74
CA GLY A 9 -2.17 -18.12 -23.74
C GLY A 9 -1.56 -18.14 -22.34
N LEU A 10 -2.30 -17.71 -21.31
CA LEU A 10 -1.88 -17.80 -19.91
C LEU A 10 -1.56 -19.24 -19.51
N ALA A 11 -2.39 -20.21 -19.89
CA ALA A 11 -2.18 -21.62 -19.56
C ALA A 11 -0.91 -22.20 -20.20
N ALA A 12 -0.57 -21.76 -21.41
CA ALA A 12 0.64 -22.20 -22.10
C ALA A 12 1.93 -21.61 -21.48
N ARG A 13 1.82 -20.48 -20.78
CA ARG A 13 2.91 -19.82 -20.03
C ARG A 13 2.79 -20.02 -18.52
N ALA A 14 1.91 -20.93 -18.10
CA ALA A 14 1.67 -21.22 -16.70
C ALA A 14 2.93 -21.81 -16.07
N ASP A 15 3.31 -21.25 -14.93
CA ASP A 15 4.54 -21.62 -14.24
C ASP A 15 4.36 -21.39 -12.75
N HIS A 16 3.55 -22.29 -12.17
CA HIS A 16 3.03 -22.28 -10.79
C HIS A 16 4.08 -22.71 -9.76
N SER A 17 5.07 -21.84 -9.53
CA SER A 17 6.18 -22.10 -8.62
C SER A 17 5.72 -22.43 -7.19
N TRP A 18 4.61 -21.85 -6.70
CA TRP A 18 4.06 -22.18 -5.38
C TRP A 18 3.67 -23.66 -5.28
N THR A 19 2.93 -24.16 -6.27
CA THR A 19 2.44 -25.55 -6.26
C THR A 19 3.52 -26.57 -6.62
N ARG A 20 4.56 -26.14 -7.34
CA ARG A 20 5.70 -27.00 -7.73
C ARG A 20 6.68 -27.20 -6.58
N HIS A 21 7.03 -26.13 -5.86
CA HIS A 21 8.14 -26.15 -4.89
C HIS A 21 7.68 -26.29 -3.43
N LEU A 22 6.41 -26.01 -3.13
CA LEU A 22 5.92 -26.02 -1.76
C LEU A 22 4.94 -27.16 -1.50
N ASN A 23 4.81 -27.52 -0.22
CA ASN A 23 3.94 -28.60 0.22
C ASN A 23 2.47 -28.12 0.29
N PRO A 24 1.49 -28.84 -0.29
CA PRO A 24 0.07 -28.56 -0.08
C PRO A 24 -0.36 -28.92 1.35
N ASP A 25 -1.45 -28.32 1.81
CA ASP A 25 -2.18 -28.80 2.99
C ASP A 25 -2.67 -30.25 2.76
N PRO A 26 -2.32 -31.21 3.64
CA PRO A 26 -2.70 -32.62 3.50
C PRO A 26 -4.21 -32.84 3.43
N ASP A 27 -5.01 -31.94 4.01
CA ASP A 27 -6.47 -32.04 4.06
C ASP A 27 -7.15 -31.41 2.82
N THR A 28 -6.38 -30.95 1.82
CA THR A 28 -6.87 -30.26 0.62
C THR A 28 -7.92 -31.09 -0.12
N ASP A 29 -7.63 -32.35 -0.46
CA ASP A 29 -8.51 -33.17 -1.31
C ASP A 29 -9.79 -33.58 -0.58
N ALA A 30 -9.67 -33.92 0.71
CA ALA A 30 -10.81 -34.32 1.55
C ALA A 30 -11.84 -33.18 1.74
N ASN A 31 -11.40 -31.93 1.59
CA ASN A 31 -12.23 -30.74 1.82
C ASN A 31 -12.51 -29.94 0.55
N ALA A 32 -12.13 -30.44 -0.63
CA ALA A 32 -12.41 -29.80 -1.91
C ALA A 32 -13.93 -29.47 -2.02
N PRO A 33 -14.31 -28.27 -2.51
CA PRO A 33 -13.48 -27.24 -3.16
C PRO A 33 -12.78 -26.26 -2.20
N ASN A 34 -12.69 -26.57 -0.90
CA ASN A 34 -12.06 -25.74 0.14
C ASN A 34 -12.72 -24.38 0.36
N ARG A 35 -14.05 -24.31 0.23
CA ARG A 35 -14.86 -23.08 0.39
C ARG A 35 -15.45 -22.87 1.80
N LYS A 36 -14.95 -23.61 2.79
CA LYS A 36 -15.45 -23.57 4.17
C LYS A 36 -14.30 -23.30 5.13
N SER A 37 -14.54 -22.40 6.08
CA SER A 37 -13.58 -22.08 7.14
C SER A 37 -13.18 -23.34 7.91
N ARG A 38 -11.87 -23.59 8.02
CA ARG A 38 -11.30 -24.68 8.83
C ARG A 38 -9.85 -24.36 9.19
N GLN A 39 -9.38 -24.96 10.28
CA GLN A 39 -7.99 -24.82 10.67
C GLN A 39 -7.08 -25.57 9.70
N VAL A 40 -6.08 -24.87 9.14
CA VAL A 40 -5.01 -25.46 8.33
C VAL A 40 -3.78 -25.62 9.22
N LYS A 41 -3.33 -26.87 9.42
CA LYS A 41 -2.31 -27.20 10.43
C LYS A 41 -0.89 -27.31 9.87
N SER A 42 -0.77 -27.59 8.58
CA SER A 42 0.48 -27.79 7.85
C SER A 42 0.28 -27.43 6.38
N GLY A 43 1.37 -27.37 5.61
CA GLY A 43 1.35 -26.97 4.21
C GLY A 43 1.42 -25.46 4.01
N HIS A 44 1.91 -25.07 2.85
CA HIS A 44 2.13 -23.69 2.42
C HIS A 44 0.97 -23.12 1.61
N TYR A 45 0.07 -23.98 1.14
CA TYR A 45 -1.13 -23.56 0.43
C TYR A 45 -2.24 -24.59 0.57
N VAL A 46 -3.46 -24.15 0.32
CA VAL A 46 -4.61 -25.00 0.08
C VAL A 46 -5.06 -24.77 -1.35
N ARG A 47 -5.31 -25.83 -2.13
CA ARG A 47 -5.97 -25.67 -3.43
C ARG A 47 -7.43 -25.29 -3.20
N VAL A 48 -7.86 -24.18 -3.77
CA VAL A 48 -9.21 -23.62 -3.56
C VAL A 48 -9.82 -23.30 -4.90
N ASP A 49 -11.04 -23.77 -5.16
CA ASP A 49 -11.79 -23.30 -6.33
C ASP A 49 -12.45 -21.97 -6.00
N PRO A 50 -12.13 -20.87 -6.72
CA PRO A 50 -12.83 -19.61 -6.56
C PRO A 50 -14.34 -19.79 -6.77
N THR A 51 -15.13 -18.89 -6.21
CA THR A 51 -16.58 -18.83 -6.45
C THR A 51 -16.83 -17.75 -7.50
N PRO A 52 -17.22 -18.10 -8.75
CA PRO A 52 -17.43 -17.13 -9.81
C PRO A 52 -18.45 -16.04 -9.42
N LEU A 53 -18.31 -14.84 -9.98
CA LEU A 53 -19.41 -13.85 -9.98
C LEU A 53 -20.43 -14.21 -11.06
N ARG A 54 -21.71 -13.93 -10.78
CA ARG A 54 -22.76 -13.97 -11.80
C ARG A 54 -22.68 -12.72 -12.69
N GLN A 55 -22.98 -12.88 -13.98
CA GLN A 55 -23.00 -11.76 -14.94
C GLN A 55 -21.74 -10.86 -14.86
N PRO A 56 -20.52 -11.44 -14.97
CA PRO A 56 -19.30 -10.66 -14.80
C PRO A 56 -19.08 -9.73 -16.00
N GLU A 57 -18.76 -8.48 -15.73
CA GLU A 57 -18.41 -7.48 -16.73
C GLU A 57 -17.11 -6.75 -16.33
N THR A 58 -16.16 -6.66 -17.26
CA THR A 58 -14.93 -5.89 -17.05
C THR A 58 -15.22 -4.41 -17.26
N VAL A 59 -15.08 -3.60 -16.22
CA VAL A 59 -15.36 -2.15 -16.29
C VAL A 59 -14.12 -1.31 -16.53
N ILE A 60 -12.96 -1.76 -16.06
CA ILE A 60 -11.66 -1.13 -16.35
C ILE A 60 -10.54 -2.16 -16.23
N TYR A 61 -9.44 -1.95 -16.94
CA TYR A 61 -8.23 -2.77 -16.89
C TYR A 61 -6.99 -1.91 -17.08
N SER A 62 -5.83 -2.42 -16.64
CA SER A 62 -4.53 -1.77 -16.84
C SER A 62 -3.90 -2.25 -18.16
N PRO A 63 -3.74 -1.38 -19.18
CA PRO A 63 -3.14 -1.78 -20.46
C PRO A 63 -1.70 -2.26 -20.32
N ASP A 64 -0.95 -1.68 -19.36
CA ASP A 64 0.43 -2.10 -19.05
C ASP A 64 0.46 -3.54 -18.53
N MET A 65 -0.45 -3.91 -17.62
CA MET A 65 -0.51 -5.27 -17.08
C MET A 65 -1.01 -6.30 -18.09
N ILE A 66 -1.96 -5.93 -18.95
CA ILE A 66 -2.38 -6.78 -20.07
C ILE A 66 -1.18 -7.15 -20.96
N LYS A 67 -0.36 -6.15 -21.31
CA LYS A 67 0.86 -6.36 -22.10
C LYS A 67 1.89 -7.23 -21.37
N ARG A 68 2.15 -6.96 -20.08
CA ARG A 68 3.11 -7.72 -19.25
C ARG A 68 2.71 -9.18 -19.05
N LEU A 69 1.41 -9.47 -18.99
CA LEU A 69 0.90 -10.84 -18.92
C LEU A 69 0.81 -11.52 -20.30
N GLY A 70 1.10 -10.80 -21.38
CA GLY A 70 0.99 -11.28 -22.76
C GLY A 70 -0.46 -11.59 -23.15
N ILE A 71 -1.41 -10.80 -22.69
CA ILE A 71 -2.82 -10.90 -23.06
C ILE A 71 -3.05 -9.93 -24.23
N ASP A 72 -3.79 -10.34 -25.26
CA ASP A 72 -4.22 -9.42 -26.32
C ASP A 72 -5.33 -8.51 -25.77
N GLU A 73 -5.23 -7.21 -26.01
CA GLU A 73 -6.25 -6.25 -25.57
C GLU A 73 -7.62 -6.54 -26.20
N ALA A 74 -7.65 -7.14 -27.40
CA ALA A 74 -8.88 -7.59 -28.04
C ALA A 74 -9.60 -8.70 -27.26
N ASP A 75 -8.89 -9.50 -26.45
CA ASP A 75 -9.48 -10.53 -25.57
C ASP A 75 -10.13 -9.93 -24.31
N VAL A 76 -9.91 -8.63 -24.05
CA VAL A 76 -10.49 -7.90 -22.90
C VAL A 76 -11.71 -7.11 -23.31
N LYS A 77 -11.65 -6.46 -24.48
CA LYS A 77 -12.71 -5.58 -24.98
C LYS A 77 -13.90 -6.36 -25.54
N ALA A 78 -15.08 -5.76 -25.47
CA ALA A 78 -16.24 -6.26 -26.20
C ALA A 78 -15.97 -6.25 -27.73
N PRO A 79 -16.47 -7.24 -28.49
CA PRO A 79 -17.36 -8.32 -28.08
C PRO A 79 -16.67 -9.59 -27.52
N ASN A 80 -15.33 -9.66 -27.49
CA ASN A 80 -14.59 -10.89 -27.17
C ASN A 80 -14.26 -11.05 -25.67
N GLY A 81 -14.45 -9.99 -24.88
CA GLY A 81 -14.09 -9.89 -23.45
C GLY A 81 -14.74 -10.87 -22.47
N GLU A 82 -15.72 -11.67 -22.90
CA GLU A 82 -16.49 -12.56 -22.00
C GLU A 82 -15.58 -13.57 -21.29
N ARG A 83 -14.61 -14.16 -22.01
CA ARG A 83 -13.70 -15.16 -21.44
C ARG A 83 -12.80 -14.54 -20.37
N PHE A 84 -12.28 -13.35 -20.64
CA PHE A 84 -11.46 -12.59 -19.69
C PHE A 84 -12.26 -12.26 -18.43
N ALA A 85 -13.48 -11.71 -18.58
CA ALA A 85 -14.34 -11.37 -17.46
C ALA A 85 -14.69 -12.62 -16.63
N ARG A 86 -15.00 -13.76 -17.26
CA ARG A 86 -15.26 -15.04 -16.58
C ARG A 86 -14.06 -15.53 -15.77
N PHE A 87 -12.87 -15.58 -16.37
CA PHE A 87 -11.67 -16.05 -15.66
C PHE A 87 -11.35 -15.16 -14.46
N PHE A 88 -11.28 -13.84 -14.67
CA PHE A 88 -10.94 -12.86 -13.63
C PHE A 88 -12.10 -12.52 -12.69
N SER A 89 -13.24 -13.22 -12.82
CA SER A 89 -14.31 -13.25 -11.81
C SER A 89 -14.38 -14.57 -11.04
N GLY A 90 -13.48 -15.52 -11.31
CA GLY A 90 -13.34 -16.77 -10.57
C GLY A 90 -13.80 -18.04 -11.31
N ASP A 91 -14.21 -17.95 -12.58
CA ASP A 91 -14.50 -19.14 -13.38
C ASP A 91 -13.22 -19.76 -13.94
N LYS A 92 -12.63 -20.68 -13.16
CA LYS A 92 -11.41 -21.41 -13.56
C LYS A 92 -11.55 -22.18 -14.88
N SER A 93 -12.78 -22.53 -15.31
CA SER A 93 -12.99 -23.26 -16.56
C SER A 93 -12.78 -22.39 -17.81
N ALA A 94 -12.77 -21.07 -17.66
CA ALA A 94 -12.56 -20.13 -18.75
C ALA A 94 -11.13 -20.18 -19.33
N VAL A 95 -10.15 -20.57 -18.51
CA VAL A 95 -8.74 -20.81 -18.90
C VAL A 95 -8.26 -22.13 -18.26
N PRO A 96 -8.54 -23.28 -18.90
CA PRO A 96 -8.11 -24.58 -18.38
C PRO A 96 -6.59 -24.68 -18.27
N GLY A 97 -6.09 -25.36 -17.23
CA GLY A 97 -4.66 -25.57 -16.99
C GLY A 97 -4.02 -24.61 -15.98
N MET A 98 -4.79 -23.67 -15.45
CA MET A 98 -4.35 -22.77 -14.38
C MET A 98 -4.68 -23.35 -13.00
N ASP A 99 -3.67 -23.47 -12.13
CA ASP A 99 -3.85 -23.85 -10.72
C ASP A 99 -4.35 -22.65 -9.88
N THR A 100 -5.17 -22.95 -8.88
CA THR A 100 -5.74 -21.95 -7.95
C THR A 100 -5.49 -22.34 -6.50
N TRP A 101 -5.11 -21.37 -5.67
CA TRP A 101 -4.78 -21.61 -4.26
C TRP A 101 -5.03 -20.41 -3.35
N ALA A 102 -5.01 -20.68 -2.05
CA ALA A 102 -4.98 -19.69 -0.98
C ALA A 102 -3.90 -20.09 0.03
N THR A 103 -3.26 -19.13 0.67
CA THR A 103 -2.12 -19.41 1.56
C THR A 103 -2.43 -19.10 3.03
N PRO A 104 -1.86 -19.84 3.99
CA PRO A 104 -1.88 -19.48 5.40
C PRO A 104 -0.73 -18.51 5.73
N TYR A 105 -0.98 -17.55 6.61
CA TYR A 105 0.05 -16.69 7.19
C TYR A 105 -0.30 -16.32 8.63
N ALA A 106 0.67 -15.86 9.41
CA ALA A 106 0.48 -15.39 10.78
C ALA A 106 0.24 -13.88 10.82
N LEU A 107 -0.40 -13.42 11.90
CA LEU A 107 -0.58 -12.00 12.20
C LEU A 107 0.39 -11.57 13.30
N SER A 108 1.12 -10.50 13.04
CA SER A 108 1.89 -9.74 14.02
C SER A 108 1.60 -8.26 13.82
N ILE A 109 1.40 -7.53 14.91
CA ILE A 109 1.14 -6.09 14.92
C ILE A 109 2.26 -5.45 15.75
N MET A 110 3.05 -4.56 15.15
CA MET A 110 4.19 -3.90 15.82
C MET A 110 5.12 -4.89 16.54
N GLY A 111 5.49 -5.98 15.86
CA GLY A 111 6.34 -7.03 16.45
C GLY A 111 5.62 -8.00 17.40
N GLN A 112 4.39 -7.71 17.80
CA GLN A 112 3.64 -8.54 18.75
C GLN A 112 2.78 -9.57 18.06
N ARG A 113 3.03 -10.84 18.40
CA ARG A 113 2.29 -11.99 17.88
C ARG A 113 0.82 -11.93 18.30
N GLN A 114 -0.08 -12.01 17.34
CA GLN A 114 -1.52 -12.05 17.59
C GLN A 114 -2.03 -13.50 17.51
N VAL A 115 -2.82 -13.91 18.52
CA VAL A 115 -3.43 -15.25 18.58
C VAL A 115 -4.95 -15.19 18.74
N SER A 116 -5.47 -14.20 19.45
CA SER A 116 -6.91 -14.02 19.76
C SER A 116 -7.75 -13.76 18.52
N ASN A 117 -7.22 -13.03 17.54
CA ASN A 117 -7.97 -12.64 16.35
C ASN A 117 -7.94 -13.70 15.22
N CYS A 118 -7.22 -14.82 15.41
CA CYS A 118 -7.26 -15.95 14.49
C CYS A 118 -8.60 -16.68 14.65
N PRO A 119 -9.29 -17.11 13.57
CA PRO A 119 -10.60 -17.77 13.65
C PRO A 119 -10.64 -18.98 14.59
N PHE A 120 -9.49 -19.60 14.87
CA PHE A 120 -9.36 -20.77 15.74
C PHE A 120 -8.60 -20.49 17.04
N GLY A 121 -8.25 -19.24 17.35
CA GLY A 121 -7.56 -18.87 18.60
C GLY A 121 -6.19 -19.51 18.82
N THR A 122 -5.60 -20.12 17.78
CA THR A 122 -4.38 -20.96 17.89
C THR A 122 -3.14 -20.31 17.32
N GLY A 123 -3.28 -19.21 16.57
CA GLY A 123 -2.18 -18.61 15.81
C GLY A 123 -1.66 -19.46 14.65
N ASN A 124 -2.32 -20.59 14.32
CA ASN A 124 -1.88 -21.55 13.29
C ASN A 124 -2.25 -21.19 11.85
N GLY A 125 -2.87 -20.01 11.63
CA GLY A 125 -3.18 -19.53 10.29
C GLY A 125 -4.30 -18.49 10.33
N TYR A 126 -3.95 -17.28 9.93
CA TYR A 126 -4.89 -16.26 9.46
C TYR A 126 -5.24 -16.59 8.01
N GLY A 127 -4.33 -16.30 7.08
CA GLY A 127 -4.41 -16.69 5.68
C GLY A 127 -5.35 -15.85 4.80
N ASP A 128 -5.33 -16.14 3.51
CA ASP A 128 -6.10 -15.46 2.48
C ASP A 128 -7.62 -15.69 2.64
N GLY A 129 -8.28 -14.92 3.51
CA GLY A 129 -9.69 -15.14 3.86
C GLY A 129 -10.72 -14.70 2.81
N ARG A 130 -10.31 -13.88 1.84
CA ARG A 130 -11.14 -13.39 0.72
C ARG A 130 -10.34 -13.19 -0.57
N ALA A 131 -9.16 -13.79 -0.64
CA ALA A 131 -8.27 -13.72 -1.80
C ALA A 131 -8.02 -15.15 -2.29
N VAL A 132 -7.92 -15.33 -3.60
CA VAL A 132 -7.57 -16.62 -4.21
C VAL A 132 -6.61 -16.34 -5.36
N SER A 133 -5.42 -16.93 -5.30
CA SER A 133 -4.47 -16.89 -6.40
C SER A 133 -4.99 -17.77 -7.54
N VAL A 134 -4.94 -17.25 -8.77
CA VAL A 134 -5.46 -17.91 -9.98
C VAL A 134 -4.37 -18.25 -10.99
N GLY A 135 -3.11 -18.08 -10.61
CA GLY A 135 -2.00 -18.68 -11.32
C GLY A 135 -0.68 -17.92 -11.26
N GLU A 136 0.38 -18.71 -11.47
CA GLU A 136 1.76 -18.41 -11.88
C GLU A 136 1.85 -18.22 -13.40
N VAL A 137 2.26 -17.09 -13.98
CA VAL A 137 2.62 -17.04 -15.43
C VAL A 137 3.94 -16.35 -15.69
N LEU A 138 4.67 -16.81 -16.71
CA LEU A 138 5.78 -16.04 -17.29
C LEU A 138 5.23 -15.02 -18.29
N GLY A 139 5.55 -13.76 -18.07
CA GLY A 139 5.30 -12.69 -19.02
C GLY A 139 6.15 -12.84 -20.28
N PRO A 140 5.83 -12.14 -21.38
CA PRO A 140 6.67 -12.11 -22.59
C PRO A 140 8.09 -11.58 -22.33
N ASP A 141 8.28 -10.84 -21.23
CA ASP A 141 9.57 -10.33 -20.75
C ASP A 141 10.35 -11.35 -19.89
N GLY A 142 9.81 -12.55 -19.68
CA GLY A 142 10.40 -13.58 -18.82
C GLY A 142 10.16 -13.36 -17.33
N VAL A 143 9.46 -12.30 -16.92
CA VAL A 143 9.15 -12.04 -15.51
C VAL A 143 7.97 -12.90 -15.07
N ARG A 144 8.09 -13.55 -13.91
CA ARG A 144 7.01 -14.36 -13.33
C ARG A 144 6.03 -13.50 -12.54
N TRP A 145 4.76 -13.56 -12.92
CA TRP A 145 3.66 -12.81 -12.32
C TRP A 145 2.62 -13.73 -11.69
N GLU A 146 2.34 -13.53 -10.42
CA GLU A 146 1.21 -14.13 -9.71
C GLU A 146 -0.04 -13.26 -9.87
N MET A 147 -1.17 -13.87 -10.18
CA MET A 147 -2.47 -13.20 -10.28
C MET A 147 -3.38 -13.64 -9.13
N GLN A 148 -4.01 -12.68 -8.44
CA GLN A 148 -4.84 -12.95 -7.27
C GLN A 148 -6.17 -12.19 -7.28
N LEU A 149 -7.29 -12.91 -7.13
CA LEU A 149 -8.63 -12.34 -7.11
C LEU A 149 -9.00 -11.87 -5.69
N LYS A 150 -9.13 -10.56 -5.48
CA LYS A 150 -9.66 -10.01 -4.23
C LYS A 150 -11.20 -10.02 -4.29
N GLY A 151 -11.83 -10.87 -3.49
CA GLY A 151 -13.27 -11.16 -3.58
C GLY A 151 -13.61 -12.47 -4.30
N GLY A 152 -12.61 -13.34 -4.53
CA GLY A 152 -12.74 -14.62 -5.21
C GLY A 152 -13.62 -15.66 -4.49
N GLY A 153 -14.22 -15.32 -3.35
CA GLY A 153 -15.10 -16.19 -2.57
C GLY A 153 -14.47 -16.70 -1.28
N PRO A 154 -15.20 -17.54 -0.53
CA PRO A 154 -14.73 -18.08 0.74
C PRO A 154 -13.62 -19.10 0.54
N THR A 155 -12.67 -19.11 1.48
CA THR A 155 -11.53 -20.03 1.57
C THR A 155 -11.51 -20.68 2.97
N PRO A 156 -10.58 -21.61 3.29
CA PRO A 156 -10.43 -22.14 4.65
C PRO A 156 -10.11 -21.06 5.69
N PHE A 157 -9.63 -19.91 5.23
CA PHE A 157 -9.16 -18.79 6.03
C PHE A 157 -10.26 -17.74 6.28
N CYS A 158 -11.46 -17.93 5.73
CA CYS A 158 -12.55 -16.98 5.94
C CYS A 158 -13.01 -17.00 7.41
N ARG A 159 -13.19 -15.81 8.00
CA ARG A 159 -13.48 -15.63 9.44
C ARG A 159 -14.99 -15.40 9.68
N GLY A 160 -15.82 -16.25 9.09
CA GLY A 160 -17.28 -16.08 9.07
C GLY A 160 -17.80 -15.00 8.10
N ALA A 161 -16.90 -14.34 7.37
CA ALA A 161 -17.25 -13.42 6.29
C ALA A 161 -17.60 -14.16 4.98
N ASP A 162 -18.24 -13.46 4.05
CA ASP A 162 -18.72 -14.01 2.77
C ASP A 162 -17.62 -14.25 1.70
N GLY A 163 -16.38 -13.81 1.95
CA GLY A 163 -15.27 -13.93 1.00
C GLY A 163 -15.41 -13.02 -0.23
N ARG A 164 -16.34 -12.07 -0.24
CA ARG A 164 -16.59 -11.15 -1.37
C ARG A 164 -15.98 -9.77 -1.13
N ALA A 165 -15.64 -9.09 -2.22
CA ALA A 165 -15.36 -7.67 -2.26
C ALA A 165 -16.54 -6.94 -2.92
N VAL A 166 -16.66 -5.64 -2.65
CA VAL A 166 -17.75 -4.79 -3.18
C VAL A 166 -17.17 -3.76 -4.12
N LEU A 167 -18.03 -3.19 -4.98
CA LEU A 167 -17.63 -2.26 -6.03
C LEU A 167 -16.75 -1.11 -5.53
N ARG A 168 -17.14 -0.47 -4.43
CA ARG A 168 -16.42 0.65 -3.84
C ARG A 168 -14.99 0.31 -3.40
N SER A 169 -14.79 -0.76 -2.64
CA SER A 169 -13.45 -1.16 -2.21
C SER A 169 -12.60 -1.66 -3.38
N SER A 170 -13.24 -2.23 -4.40
CA SER A 170 -12.55 -2.71 -5.61
C SER A 170 -12.08 -1.56 -6.50
N ILE A 171 -12.89 -0.50 -6.67
CA ILE A 171 -12.50 0.76 -7.32
C ILE A 171 -11.30 1.39 -6.61
N ARG A 172 -11.36 1.48 -5.27
CA ARG A 172 -10.27 2.03 -4.44
C ARG A 172 -8.98 1.24 -4.63
N GLU A 173 -9.04 -0.09 -4.57
CA GLU A 173 -7.87 -0.95 -4.78
C GLU A 173 -7.27 -0.76 -6.17
N PHE A 174 -8.10 -0.75 -7.22
CA PHE A 174 -7.63 -0.62 -8.60
C PHE A 174 -6.88 0.71 -8.80
N LEU A 175 -7.53 1.83 -8.48
CA LEU A 175 -6.95 3.15 -8.67
C LEU A 175 -5.71 3.37 -7.80
N ALA A 176 -5.75 2.95 -6.52
CA ALA A 176 -4.63 3.17 -5.61
C ALA A 176 -3.40 2.32 -5.99
N SER A 177 -3.60 1.10 -6.47
CA SER A 177 -2.52 0.24 -6.98
C SER A 177 -1.79 0.90 -8.15
N GLU A 178 -2.54 1.35 -9.16
CA GLU A 178 -1.92 1.93 -10.36
C GLU A 178 -1.37 3.34 -10.11
N ALA A 179 -2.01 4.13 -9.25
CA ALA A 179 -1.50 5.44 -8.83
C ALA A 179 -0.17 5.32 -8.07
N MET A 180 -0.03 4.36 -7.15
CA MET A 180 1.23 4.11 -6.44
C MET A 180 2.34 3.70 -7.41
N HIS A 181 2.03 2.84 -8.39
CA HIS A 181 2.99 2.45 -9.42
C HIS A 181 3.47 3.66 -10.23
N ALA A 182 2.57 4.51 -10.71
CA ALA A 182 2.90 5.71 -11.48
C ALA A 182 3.60 6.79 -10.63
N LEU A 183 3.33 6.82 -9.32
CA LEU A 183 4.09 7.61 -8.36
C LEU A 183 5.52 7.08 -8.15
N GLY A 184 5.88 5.91 -8.69
CA GLY A 184 7.19 5.30 -8.47
C GLY A 184 7.35 4.78 -7.03
N VAL A 185 6.25 4.31 -6.43
CA VAL A 185 6.29 3.54 -5.19
C VAL A 185 5.93 2.10 -5.50
N ASP A 186 6.82 1.21 -5.10
CA ASP A 186 6.70 -0.22 -5.33
C ASP A 186 5.40 -0.77 -4.72
N THR A 187 4.63 -1.51 -5.53
CA THR A 187 3.26 -1.92 -5.22
C THR A 187 2.79 -3.14 -6.00
N THR A 188 1.83 -3.88 -5.44
CA THR A 188 0.98 -4.80 -6.23
C THR A 188 0.21 -4.01 -7.29
N ARG A 189 0.18 -4.52 -8.51
CA ARG A 189 -0.52 -3.91 -9.65
C ARG A 189 -1.98 -4.37 -9.70
N ALA A 190 -2.83 -3.60 -10.37
CA ALA A 190 -4.21 -4.00 -10.64
C ALA A 190 -4.40 -4.31 -12.12
N LEU A 191 -4.71 -5.56 -12.46
CA LEU A 191 -4.96 -5.96 -13.84
C LEU A 191 -6.32 -5.49 -14.33
N SER A 192 -7.37 -5.75 -13.54
CA SER A 192 -8.75 -5.51 -13.95
C SER A 192 -9.68 -5.34 -12.77
N LEU A 193 -10.77 -4.63 -13.01
CA LEU A 193 -11.95 -4.54 -12.15
C LEU A 193 -13.12 -5.21 -12.88
N VAL A 194 -13.65 -6.30 -12.30
CA VAL A 194 -14.80 -7.04 -12.84
C VAL A 194 -15.98 -6.91 -11.88
N VAL A 195 -17.12 -6.45 -12.40
CA VAL A 195 -18.34 -6.18 -11.62
C VAL A 195 -19.39 -7.23 -11.91
N SER A 196 -20.17 -7.59 -10.89
CA SER A 196 -21.36 -8.43 -11.04
C SER A 196 -22.60 -7.58 -11.33
N ARG A 197 -22.71 -7.04 -12.55
CA ARG A 197 -23.80 -6.12 -12.92
C ARG A 197 -25.13 -6.86 -12.92
N GLY A 198 -26.06 -6.48 -12.03
CA GLY A 198 -27.36 -7.15 -11.87
C GLY A 198 -27.31 -8.54 -11.21
N GLY A 199 -26.14 -8.96 -10.73
CA GLY A 199 -25.89 -10.30 -10.20
C GLY A 199 -25.78 -10.35 -8.68
N ASP A 200 -24.56 -10.47 -8.20
CA ASP A 200 -24.19 -10.70 -6.80
C ASP A 200 -24.08 -9.40 -6.02
N VAL A 201 -24.61 -9.43 -4.81
CA VAL A 201 -24.55 -8.33 -3.85
C VAL A 201 -24.09 -8.85 -2.50
N ALA A 202 -23.49 -7.97 -1.70
CA ALA A 202 -23.03 -8.28 -0.36
C ALA A 202 -23.51 -7.22 0.64
N ARG A 203 -23.73 -7.63 1.89
CA ARG A 203 -24.10 -6.72 2.99
C ARG A 203 -22.84 -6.19 3.67
N ARG A 204 -22.72 -4.87 3.81
CA ARG A 204 -21.58 -4.23 4.47
C ARG A 204 -22.04 -3.25 5.56
N PRO A 205 -21.32 -3.21 6.70
CA PRO A 205 -21.53 -2.16 7.70
C PRO A 205 -21.30 -0.77 7.09
N TRP A 206 -22.09 0.20 7.52
CA TRP A 206 -22.12 1.55 6.99
C TRP A 206 -22.58 2.56 8.04
N TYR A 207 -22.45 3.84 7.68
CA TYR A 207 -22.82 4.98 8.51
C TYR A 207 -24.08 5.64 7.96
N ASP A 208 -25.15 5.66 8.74
CA ASP A 208 -26.28 6.56 8.52
C ASP A 208 -25.82 8.04 8.46
N PRO A 209 -26.03 8.76 7.34
CA PRO A 209 -25.71 10.18 7.25
C PRO A 209 -26.57 11.06 8.17
N ASN A 210 -27.71 10.55 8.66
CA ASN A 210 -28.68 11.26 9.50
C ASN A 210 -28.63 10.87 10.98
N ALA A 211 -27.81 9.88 11.36
CA ALA A 211 -27.61 9.59 12.78
C ALA A 211 -26.99 10.81 13.46
N ASP A 212 -27.60 11.25 14.57
CA ASP A 212 -27.28 12.50 15.26
C ASP A 212 -25.76 12.68 15.40
N LYS A 213 -25.25 13.78 14.81
CA LYS A 213 -23.88 14.27 15.03
C LYS A 213 -23.61 14.54 16.51
N ASP A 214 -24.66 14.66 17.32
CA ASP A 214 -24.65 15.09 18.71
C ASP A 214 -24.31 13.97 19.72
N ALA A 215 -24.28 12.69 19.32
CA ALA A 215 -24.05 11.59 20.27
C ALA A 215 -22.56 11.29 20.58
N SER A 216 -21.59 11.97 19.94
CA SER A 216 -20.16 11.62 20.10
C SER A 216 -19.17 12.76 20.28
N ALA A 217 -19.60 14.02 20.42
CA ALA A 217 -18.66 15.10 20.74
C ALA A 217 -19.29 16.15 21.66
N GLU A 218 -18.96 16.11 22.95
CA GLU A 218 -18.80 17.38 23.66
C GLU A 218 -17.75 18.17 22.87
N SER A 219 -18.15 19.27 22.23
CA SER A 219 -17.21 20.11 21.47
C SER A 219 -16.19 20.70 22.44
N ILE A 220 -14.98 20.15 22.47
CA ILE A 220 -13.88 20.65 23.27
C ILE A 220 -13.31 21.90 22.58
N SER A 221 -13.25 23.03 23.28
CA SER A 221 -12.69 24.29 22.77
C SER A 221 -11.32 24.58 23.40
N MET A 222 -10.63 25.61 22.89
CA MET A 222 -9.35 26.07 23.45
C MET A 222 -9.45 26.49 24.92
N ASP A 223 -10.66 26.85 25.37
CA ASP A 223 -10.97 27.29 26.73
C ASP A 223 -11.51 26.17 27.61
N ASP A 224 -11.54 24.92 27.12
CA ASP A 224 -12.04 23.79 27.91
C ASP A 224 -11.19 23.61 29.19
N PRO A 225 -11.80 23.63 30.40
CA PRO A 225 -11.08 23.51 31.66
C PRO A 225 -10.22 22.24 31.76
N ARG A 226 -10.59 21.16 31.07
CA ARG A 226 -9.82 19.91 31.01
C ARG A 226 -8.50 20.08 30.26
N LEU A 227 -8.43 21.06 29.36
CA LEU A 227 -7.27 21.36 28.54
C LEU A 227 -6.34 22.44 29.13
N ALA A 228 -6.74 23.11 30.22
CA ALA A 228 -5.98 24.21 30.82
C ALA A 228 -4.54 23.87 31.22
N ARG A 229 -4.24 22.58 31.45
CA ARG A 229 -2.90 22.07 31.81
C ARG A 229 -1.94 21.89 30.64
N TYR A 230 -2.42 21.98 29.40
CA TYR A 230 -1.63 21.72 28.20
C TYR A 230 -1.20 23.04 27.53
N PRO A 231 -0.01 23.11 26.91
CA PRO A 231 0.36 24.19 25.99
C PRO A 231 -0.61 24.34 24.81
N ASP A 232 -0.73 25.53 24.23
CA ASP A 232 -1.75 25.84 23.21
C ASP A 232 -1.60 25.01 21.92
N ASP A 233 -0.38 24.66 21.53
CA ASP A 233 -0.07 23.72 20.45
C ASP A 233 -0.66 22.32 20.73
N VAL A 234 -0.46 21.82 21.95
CA VAL A 234 -1.01 20.54 22.41
C VAL A 234 -2.54 20.60 22.52
N LYS A 235 -3.13 21.72 22.97
CA LYS A 235 -4.59 21.90 22.98
C LYS A 235 -5.18 21.82 21.58
N ARG A 236 -4.59 22.52 20.61
CA ARG A 236 -5.04 22.47 19.21
C ARG A 236 -4.98 21.04 18.66
N GLN A 237 -3.93 20.29 19.01
CA GLN A 237 -3.81 18.88 18.63
C GLN A 237 -4.91 18.01 19.26
N ILE A 238 -5.16 18.15 20.57
CA ILE A 238 -6.20 17.40 21.27
C ILE A 238 -7.59 17.72 20.70
N ILE A 239 -7.89 18.99 20.43
CA ILE A 239 -9.16 19.42 19.83
C ILE A 239 -9.33 18.84 18.42
N ARG A 240 -8.29 18.91 17.58
CA ARG A 240 -8.30 18.27 16.25
C ARG A 240 -8.52 16.76 16.38
N GLN A 241 -7.89 16.10 17.36
CA GLN A 241 -8.02 14.67 17.61
C GLN A 241 -9.44 14.29 18.07
N PHE A 242 -10.04 15.05 18.98
CA PHE A 242 -11.44 14.85 19.42
C PHE A 242 -12.43 15.11 18.29
N ALA A 243 -12.24 16.17 17.50
CA ALA A 243 -13.04 16.42 16.30
C ALA A 243 -12.89 15.31 15.25
N SER A 244 -11.80 14.54 15.30
CA SER A 244 -11.52 13.40 14.42
C SER A 244 -11.95 12.04 14.99
N GLN A 245 -12.51 11.97 16.21
CA GLN A 245 -13.04 10.72 16.76
C GLN A 245 -14.24 10.26 15.92
N LYS A 246 -14.04 9.18 15.19
CA LYS A 246 -15.00 8.64 14.22
C LYS A 246 -15.91 7.62 14.91
N ARG A 247 -17.20 7.69 14.62
CA ARG A 247 -18.21 6.74 15.11
C ARG A 247 -18.03 5.34 14.51
N ASP A 248 -18.66 4.34 15.11
CA ASP A 248 -18.79 2.99 14.57
C ASP A 248 -19.96 2.89 13.58
N PRO A 249 -19.86 2.02 12.55
CA PRO A 249 -20.94 1.85 11.57
C PRO A 249 -22.20 1.33 12.28
N ASP A 250 -23.34 1.95 11.99
CA ASP A 250 -24.62 1.74 12.68
C ASP A 250 -25.73 1.19 11.77
N VAL A 251 -25.49 1.13 10.46
CA VAL A 251 -26.43 0.56 9.48
C VAL A 251 -25.76 -0.47 8.59
N MET A 252 -26.56 -1.33 7.96
CA MET A 252 -26.08 -2.28 6.96
C MET A 252 -26.59 -1.83 5.59
N ILE A 253 -25.69 -1.70 4.63
CA ILE A 253 -26.04 -1.44 3.22
C ILE A 253 -25.81 -2.69 2.38
N VAL A 254 -26.51 -2.75 1.25
CA VAL A 254 -26.29 -3.74 0.20
C VAL A 254 -25.48 -3.07 -0.90
N GLU A 255 -24.36 -3.69 -1.28
CA GLU A 255 -23.48 -3.20 -2.34
C GLU A 255 -23.24 -4.31 -3.38
N THR A 256 -23.12 -3.91 -4.65
CA THR A 256 -22.76 -4.81 -5.76
C THR A 256 -21.40 -5.43 -5.52
N CYS A 257 -21.28 -6.73 -5.74
CA CYS A 257 -20.01 -7.44 -5.68
C CYS A 257 -19.12 -7.07 -6.88
N ALA A 258 -17.83 -6.93 -6.62
CA ALA A 258 -16.82 -6.75 -7.65
C ALA A 258 -15.54 -7.48 -7.24
N ILE A 259 -14.67 -7.74 -8.21
CA ILE A 259 -13.36 -8.33 -8.01
C ILE A 259 -12.32 -7.42 -8.67
N THR A 260 -11.32 -7.02 -7.90
CA THR A 260 -10.07 -6.49 -8.46
C THR A 260 -9.07 -7.62 -8.56
N THR A 261 -8.54 -7.85 -9.76
CA THR A 261 -7.43 -8.80 -9.96
C THR A 261 -6.12 -8.10 -9.66
N ARG A 262 -5.47 -8.51 -8.57
CA ARG A 262 -4.14 -8.06 -8.17
C ARG A 262 -3.09 -8.86 -8.91
N VAL A 263 -1.98 -8.23 -9.23
CA VAL A 263 -0.84 -8.88 -9.88
C VAL A 263 0.45 -8.42 -9.24
N ALA A 264 1.35 -9.34 -8.93
CA ALA A 264 2.64 -9.04 -8.35
C ALA A 264 3.68 -10.09 -8.76
N PRO A 265 4.98 -9.77 -8.70
CA PRO A 265 6.01 -10.79 -8.83
C PRO A 265 5.85 -11.87 -7.77
N SER A 266 5.41 -11.51 -6.55
CA SER A 266 5.09 -12.45 -5.47
C SER A 266 4.14 -11.80 -4.47
N PHE A 267 3.30 -12.61 -3.82
CA PHE A 267 2.49 -12.22 -2.66
C PHE A 267 3.07 -12.78 -1.35
N THR A 268 4.36 -13.12 -1.32
CA THR A 268 5.02 -13.59 -0.08
C THR A 268 5.11 -12.46 0.94
N ARG A 269 4.64 -12.74 2.15
CA ARG A 269 4.46 -11.78 3.26
C ARG A 269 5.42 -12.12 4.38
N VAL A 270 5.79 -11.14 5.20
CA VAL A 270 6.46 -11.42 6.49
C VAL A 270 5.62 -12.41 7.31
N GLY A 271 4.30 -12.25 7.31
CA GLY A 271 3.38 -13.19 7.97
C GLY A 271 3.49 -14.64 7.49
N HIS A 272 3.88 -14.90 6.23
CA HIS A 272 4.12 -16.27 5.75
C HIS A 272 5.34 -16.87 6.46
N VAL A 273 6.47 -16.17 6.42
CA VAL A 273 7.71 -16.62 7.06
C VAL A 273 7.53 -16.73 8.58
N ASP A 274 6.82 -15.78 9.20
CA ASP A 274 6.49 -15.79 10.63
C ASP A 274 5.67 -17.02 11.03
N LEU A 275 4.70 -17.44 10.22
CA LEU A 275 3.94 -18.65 10.51
C LEU A 275 4.84 -19.89 10.60
N PHE A 276 5.72 -20.09 9.62
CA PHE A 276 6.61 -21.26 9.59
C PHE A 276 7.74 -21.14 10.62
N GLY A 277 8.24 -19.93 10.87
CA GLY A 277 9.20 -19.66 11.95
C GLY A 277 8.63 -20.04 13.32
N ARG A 278 7.38 -19.63 13.61
CA ARG A 278 6.67 -20.03 14.83
C ARG A 278 6.48 -21.55 14.94
N ARG A 279 6.17 -22.24 13.84
CA ARG A 279 6.00 -23.69 13.82
C ARG A 279 7.32 -24.41 14.06
N ALA A 280 8.41 -23.96 13.43
CA ALA A 280 9.74 -24.54 13.56
C ALA A 280 10.36 -24.31 14.96
N SER A 281 10.10 -23.16 15.58
CA SER A 281 10.63 -22.82 16.91
C SER A 281 9.76 -23.28 18.09
N ARG A 282 8.64 -23.97 17.82
CA ARG A 282 7.75 -24.46 18.89
C ARG A 282 8.39 -25.64 19.64
N ALA A 283 8.17 -25.71 20.95
CA ALA A 283 8.54 -26.89 21.73
C ALA A 283 7.92 -28.18 21.15
N GLY A 284 8.75 -29.16 20.83
CA GLY A 284 8.34 -30.41 20.18
C GLY A 284 8.22 -30.36 18.66
N ALA A 285 8.65 -29.27 18.01
CA ALA A 285 8.78 -29.21 16.55
C ALA A 285 9.81 -30.25 16.06
N GLY A 286 9.48 -30.91 14.95
CA GLY A 286 10.34 -31.90 14.29
C GLY A 286 11.00 -31.33 13.05
N THR A 287 11.70 -32.21 12.32
CA THR A 287 12.38 -31.86 11.06
C THR A 287 11.42 -31.35 9.99
N ALA A 288 10.16 -31.81 9.99
CA ALA A 288 9.16 -31.38 9.02
C ALA A 288 8.81 -29.88 9.13
N GLN A 289 8.69 -29.32 10.34
CA GLN A 289 8.41 -27.89 10.50
C GLN A 289 9.60 -27.03 10.08
N MET A 290 10.82 -27.51 10.33
CA MET A 290 12.03 -26.85 9.85
C MET A 290 12.15 -26.89 8.32
N ASP A 291 11.77 -28.01 7.69
CA ASP A 291 11.70 -28.14 6.23
C ASP A 291 10.69 -27.15 5.62
N GLU A 292 9.50 -26.99 6.21
CA GLU A 292 8.54 -25.98 5.76
C GLU A 292 9.13 -24.56 5.85
N LEU A 293 9.81 -24.21 6.93
CA LEU A 293 10.47 -22.91 7.05
C LEU A 293 11.54 -22.69 5.97
N ARG A 294 12.41 -23.69 5.73
CA ARG A 294 13.44 -23.63 4.69
C ARG A 294 12.84 -23.43 3.31
N LYS A 295 11.83 -24.22 2.95
CA LYS A 295 11.13 -24.12 1.67
C LYS A 295 10.47 -22.77 1.49
N MET A 296 9.81 -22.25 2.53
CA MET A 296 9.21 -20.92 2.47
C MET A 296 10.25 -19.81 2.27
N VAL A 297 11.37 -19.84 3.01
CA VAL A 297 12.43 -18.84 2.85
C VAL A 297 13.10 -18.95 1.48
N ARG A 298 13.47 -20.16 1.04
CA ARG A 298 14.03 -20.37 -0.32
C ARG A 298 13.08 -19.87 -1.40
N HIS A 299 11.78 -20.17 -1.28
CA HIS A 299 10.80 -19.69 -2.23
C HIS A 299 10.66 -18.16 -2.23
N ALA A 300 10.69 -17.53 -1.06
CA ALA A 300 10.72 -16.08 -0.95
C ALA A 300 11.91 -15.47 -1.70
N ILE A 301 13.12 -16.04 -1.51
CA ILE A 301 14.33 -15.62 -2.23
C ILE A 301 14.17 -15.83 -3.73
N PHE A 302 13.76 -17.02 -4.16
CA PHE A 302 13.57 -17.32 -5.59
C PHE A 302 12.64 -16.33 -6.30
N ARG A 303 11.56 -15.90 -5.62
CA ARG A 303 10.55 -15.03 -6.25
C ARG A 303 10.90 -13.55 -6.21
N GLU A 304 11.66 -13.11 -5.22
CA GLU A 304 11.89 -11.69 -4.94
C GLU A 304 13.34 -11.25 -5.15
N PHE A 305 14.28 -12.14 -4.90
CA PHE A 305 15.73 -11.90 -4.90
C PHE A 305 16.49 -13.08 -5.54
N PRO A 306 16.15 -13.51 -6.78
CA PRO A 306 16.71 -14.72 -7.39
C PRO A 306 18.23 -14.68 -7.55
N GLU A 307 18.83 -13.50 -7.64
CA GLU A 307 20.28 -13.29 -7.68
C GLU A 307 21.02 -13.91 -6.49
N ILE A 308 20.40 -13.95 -5.30
CA ILE A 308 20.98 -14.55 -4.09
C ILE A 308 21.19 -16.07 -4.26
N LEU A 309 20.31 -16.73 -5.02
CA LEU A 309 20.47 -18.15 -5.34
C LEU A 309 21.54 -18.37 -6.41
N ASN A 310 21.62 -17.46 -7.39
CA ASN A 310 22.53 -17.57 -8.52
C ASN A 310 24.00 -17.28 -8.16
N GLU A 311 24.28 -16.33 -7.27
CA GLU A 311 25.66 -15.98 -6.85
C GLU A 311 26.38 -17.12 -6.12
N SER A 312 25.63 -18.08 -5.57
CA SER A 312 26.16 -19.26 -4.89
C SER A 312 26.44 -20.44 -5.84
N SER A 313 25.95 -20.37 -7.08
CA SER A 313 26.12 -21.38 -8.12
C SER A 313 27.23 -20.93 -9.08
N ALA A 314 28.46 -21.39 -8.85
CA ALA A 314 29.49 -21.34 -9.89
C ALA A 314 29.11 -22.35 -11.01
N GLY A 315 28.17 -21.98 -11.88
CA GLY A 315 27.69 -22.76 -13.02
C GLY A 315 26.39 -22.19 -13.58
N ASP A 316 26.32 -22.00 -14.90
CA ASP A 316 25.29 -21.29 -15.68
C ASP A 316 23.86 -21.89 -15.66
N ASP A 317 23.53 -22.73 -14.68
CA ASP A 317 22.17 -23.23 -14.47
C ASP A 317 21.72 -22.76 -13.08
N ALA A 318 20.86 -21.73 -13.04
CA ALA A 318 20.06 -21.45 -11.85
C ALA A 318 19.25 -22.72 -11.57
N ASP A 319 19.69 -23.51 -10.58
CA ASP A 319 19.06 -24.77 -10.24
C ASP A 319 17.62 -24.50 -9.79
N ASP A 320 16.67 -24.76 -10.71
CA ASP A 320 15.23 -24.84 -10.46
C ASP A 320 14.88 -26.01 -9.49
N GLY A 321 15.90 -26.70 -8.95
CA GLY A 321 15.83 -27.89 -8.11
C GLY A 321 16.04 -27.70 -6.60
N ASP A 322 15.84 -28.83 -5.93
CA ASP A 322 15.59 -29.16 -4.52
C ASP A 322 16.72 -28.84 -3.50
N GLY A 323 17.54 -27.82 -3.76
CA GLY A 323 18.62 -27.41 -2.86
C GLY A 323 18.13 -26.70 -1.58
N ASP A 324 18.80 -26.92 -0.44
CA ASP A 324 18.49 -26.17 0.79
C ASP A 324 18.99 -24.71 0.71
N VAL A 325 18.43 -23.81 1.52
CA VAL A 325 18.94 -22.44 1.67
C VAL A 325 20.11 -22.43 2.66
N THR A 326 21.21 -21.78 2.31
CA THR A 326 22.36 -21.63 3.20
C THR A 326 22.16 -20.48 4.20
N PRO A 327 22.77 -20.51 5.39
CA PRO A 327 22.71 -19.40 6.34
C PRO A 327 23.12 -18.06 5.73
N GLU A 328 24.13 -18.05 4.86
CA GLU A 328 24.62 -16.86 4.16
C GLU A 328 23.56 -16.28 3.20
N GLN A 329 22.84 -17.14 2.47
CA GLN A 329 21.72 -16.73 1.62
C GLN A 329 20.55 -16.19 2.45
N VAL A 330 20.28 -16.75 3.63
CA VAL A 330 19.25 -16.23 4.55
C VAL A 330 19.66 -14.84 5.05
N ALA A 331 20.92 -14.62 5.41
CA ALA A 331 21.40 -13.31 5.82
C ALA A 331 21.31 -12.27 4.68
N ALA A 332 21.69 -12.65 3.45
CA ALA A 332 21.55 -11.80 2.26
C ALA A 332 20.09 -11.46 1.93
N PHE A 333 19.18 -12.44 2.11
CA PHE A 333 17.75 -12.25 1.97
C PHE A 333 17.21 -11.22 2.95
N LEU A 334 17.59 -11.31 4.22
CA LEU A 334 17.16 -10.35 5.24
C LEU A 334 17.66 -8.93 4.92
N VAL A 335 18.90 -8.76 4.49
CA VAL A 335 19.43 -7.44 4.09
C VAL A 335 18.64 -6.88 2.90
N SER A 336 18.41 -7.68 1.86
CA SER A 336 17.68 -7.25 0.65
C SER A 336 16.21 -6.92 0.94
N SER A 337 15.55 -7.75 1.76
CA SER A 337 14.18 -7.52 2.20
C SER A 337 14.06 -6.28 3.08
N GLY A 338 14.98 -6.06 4.01
CA GLY A 338 15.02 -4.86 4.84
C GLY A 338 15.20 -3.59 4.00
N ALA A 339 16.10 -3.61 3.01
CA ALA A 339 16.33 -2.49 2.12
C ALA A 339 15.09 -2.15 1.29
N ALA A 340 14.39 -3.16 0.77
CA ALA A 340 13.15 -3.00 0.01
C ALA A 340 12.00 -2.46 0.89
N ILE A 341 11.85 -2.95 2.12
CA ILE A 341 10.87 -2.40 3.08
C ILE A 341 11.18 -0.93 3.41
N ALA A 342 12.46 -0.57 3.50
CA ALA A 342 12.87 0.82 3.71
C ALA A 342 12.52 1.71 2.51
N ASP A 343 12.73 1.25 1.27
CA ASP A 343 12.33 1.98 0.07
C ASP A 343 10.82 2.17 -0.02
N LEU A 344 10.05 1.13 0.34
CA LEU A 344 8.58 1.19 0.40
C LEU A 344 8.07 2.31 1.30
N VAL A 345 8.49 2.30 2.57
CA VAL A 345 7.99 3.28 3.56
C VAL A 345 8.50 4.69 3.25
N CYS A 346 9.72 4.83 2.71
CA CYS A 346 10.23 6.11 2.25
C CYS A 346 9.44 6.62 1.03
N GLY A 347 9.02 5.73 0.13
CA GLY A 347 8.09 6.01 -0.96
C GLY A 347 6.76 6.54 -0.43
N TRP A 348 6.20 5.93 0.61
CA TRP A 348 4.97 6.39 1.26
C TRP A 348 5.11 7.79 1.85
N LEU A 349 6.17 8.04 2.61
CA LEU A 349 6.46 9.37 3.15
C LEU A 349 6.58 10.38 2.02
N ARG A 350 7.33 10.06 0.96
CA ARG A 350 7.60 10.98 -0.15
C ARG A 350 6.33 11.52 -0.81
N VAL A 351 5.32 10.68 -0.95
CA VAL A 351 4.07 11.01 -1.64
C VAL A 351 2.90 11.30 -0.70
N GLY A 352 3.14 11.35 0.62
CA GLY A 352 2.08 11.65 1.59
C GLY A 352 1.07 10.52 1.78
N PHE A 353 1.45 9.27 1.53
CA PHE A 353 0.58 8.11 1.66
C PHE A 353 0.67 7.50 3.07
N CYS A 354 -0.48 7.12 3.61
CA CYS A 354 -0.59 6.33 4.84
C CYS A 354 -1.35 5.04 4.54
N GLN A 355 -0.73 3.88 4.77
CA GLN A 355 -1.32 2.57 4.50
C GLN A 355 -2.42 2.21 5.52
N GLY A 356 -2.23 2.63 6.79
CA GLY A 356 -3.24 2.55 7.85
C GLY A 356 -3.38 1.19 8.54
N ASN A 357 -2.88 0.08 8.01
CA ASN A 357 -2.96 -1.26 8.61
C ASN A 357 -1.72 -2.10 8.27
N PHE A 358 -0.54 -1.55 8.56
CA PHE A 358 0.75 -2.07 8.09
C PHE A 358 1.29 -3.16 9.03
N ASN A 359 0.49 -4.19 9.23
CA ASN A 359 0.85 -5.40 9.98
C ASN A 359 1.82 -6.28 9.18
N ALA A 360 2.42 -7.27 9.84
CA ALA A 360 3.34 -8.21 9.19
C ALA A 360 2.69 -9.06 8.08
N ASP A 361 1.39 -9.32 8.14
CA ASP A 361 0.65 -9.98 7.06
C ASP A 361 0.39 -9.05 5.87
N ASN A 362 0.45 -7.74 6.05
CA ASN A 362 0.35 -6.75 4.97
C ASN A 362 1.73 -6.19 4.54
N CYS A 363 2.82 -6.77 5.05
CA CYS A 363 4.17 -6.45 4.66
C CYS A 363 4.73 -7.53 3.73
N LEU A 364 4.87 -7.23 2.43
CA LEU A 364 5.53 -8.12 1.48
C LEU A 364 7.03 -8.13 1.72
N VAL A 365 7.65 -9.31 1.66
CA VAL A 365 9.10 -9.45 1.87
C VAL A 365 9.91 -8.72 0.79
N GLY A 366 9.35 -8.54 -0.41
CA GLY A 366 9.92 -7.73 -1.48
C GLY A 366 9.68 -6.23 -1.35
N GLY A 367 9.13 -5.72 -0.25
CA GLY A 367 8.96 -4.27 -0.04
C GLY A 367 7.98 -3.61 -1.02
N ARG A 368 6.79 -4.19 -1.21
CA ARG A 368 5.73 -3.60 -2.06
C ARG A 368 4.49 -3.27 -1.26
N THR A 369 3.84 -2.16 -1.62
CA THR A 369 2.53 -1.78 -1.09
C THR A 369 1.52 -2.86 -1.47
N MET A 370 0.71 -3.31 -0.51
CA MET A 370 -0.37 -4.24 -0.75
C MET A 370 -1.56 -3.97 0.16
N ASP A 371 -2.68 -4.62 -0.17
CA ASP A 371 -3.93 -4.58 0.59
C ASP A 371 -4.40 -3.14 0.86
N TYR A 372 -4.95 -2.53 -0.19
CA TYR A 372 -5.49 -1.17 -0.15
C TYR A 372 -6.82 -1.14 0.61
N GLY A 373 -6.68 -1.23 1.92
CA GLY A 373 -7.77 -1.13 2.86
C GLY A 373 -8.01 0.32 3.29
N PRO A 374 -7.82 0.65 4.57
CA PRO A 374 -8.04 1.99 5.07
C PRO A 374 -6.81 2.89 4.83
N PHE A 375 -6.38 2.96 3.58
CA PHE A 375 -5.31 3.85 3.16
C PHE A 375 -5.83 5.28 2.96
N GLY A 376 -4.91 6.23 2.85
CA GLY A 376 -5.20 7.55 2.31
C GLY A 376 -3.94 8.29 1.91
N TRP A 377 -4.08 9.15 0.90
CA TRP A 377 -3.17 10.27 0.72
C TRP A 377 -3.61 11.43 1.60
N MET A 378 -2.64 12.06 2.23
CA MET A 378 -2.84 13.17 3.13
C MET A 378 -3.26 14.43 2.37
N ASP A 379 -4.34 15.06 2.83
CA ASP A 379 -4.74 16.38 2.38
C ASP A 379 -3.95 17.43 3.17
N ALA A 380 -4.52 17.94 4.28
CA ALA A 380 -3.80 18.77 5.22
C ALA A 380 -2.73 17.98 5.98
N TYR A 381 -1.55 18.57 6.17
CA TYR A 381 -0.44 17.93 6.86
C TYR A 381 -0.80 17.63 8.32
N ASP A 382 -0.68 16.35 8.67
CA ASP A 382 -0.82 15.84 10.02
C ASP A 382 0.17 14.68 10.20
N PRO A 383 1.19 14.81 11.09
CA PRO A 383 2.15 13.74 11.33
C PRO A 383 1.49 12.48 11.90
N LEU A 384 0.33 12.63 12.55
CA LEU A 384 -0.47 11.55 13.11
C LEU A 384 -1.56 11.05 12.14
N PHE A 385 -1.53 11.47 10.87
CA PHE A 385 -2.54 11.10 9.89
C PHE A 385 -2.65 9.58 9.75
N ALA A 386 -3.84 9.06 10.06
CA ALA A 386 -4.28 7.70 9.80
C ALA A 386 -5.79 7.71 9.51
N LYS A 387 -6.23 6.92 8.53
CA LYS A 387 -7.65 6.84 8.19
C LYS A 387 -8.41 5.93 9.16
N TRP A 388 -7.87 4.73 9.44
CA TRP A 388 -8.51 3.76 10.34
C TRP A 388 -8.32 4.12 11.82
N THR A 389 -9.41 4.02 12.59
CA THR A 389 -9.40 4.27 14.04
C THR A 389 -8.59 3.22 14.80
N GLY A 390 -8.55 1.98 14.30
CA GLY A 390 -7.75 0.89 14.89
C GLY A 390 -6.26 0.98 14.58
N SER A 391 -5.82 1.88 13.68
CA SER A 391 -4.42 2.14 13.39
C SER A 391 -3.64 2.66 14.60
N GLY A 392 -4.36 3.24 15.57
CA GLY A 392 -3.78 4.00 16.67
C GLY A 392 -2.76 5.04 16.18
N GLU A 393 -1.83 5.40 17.05
CA GLU A 393 -0.68 6.22 16.67
C GLU A 393 0.38 5.40 15.92
N HIS A 394 0.42 4.07 16.08
CA HIS A 394 1.53 3.23 15.61
C HIS A 394 1.62 3.07 14.09
N PHE A 395 0.50 3.19 13.35
CA PHE A 395 0.50 3.23 11.88
C PHE A 395 0.24 4.63 11.31
N ALA A 396 0.35 5.68 12.11
CA ALA A 396 0.26 7.04 11.62
C ALA A 396 1.36 7.36 10.60
N PHE A 397 1.13 8.36 9.77
CA PHE A 397 2.00 8.74 8.66
C PHE A 397 3.50 8.78 9.01
N MET A 398 3.89 9.54 10.04
CA MET A 398 5.30 9.65 10.45
C MET A 398 5.84 8.43 11.20
N ASN A 399 4.98 7.50 11.62
CA ASN A 399 5.35 6.29 12.35
C ASN A 399 5.50 5.05 11.44
N GLN A 400 5.16 5.16 10.15
CA GLN A 400 5.28 4.07 9.18
C GLN A 400 6.70 3.48 9.06
N PRO A 401 7.81 4.26 9.16
CA PRO A 401 9.16 3.67 9.19
C PRO A 401 9.38 2.75 10.39
N GLY A 402 8.91 3.15 11.58
CA GLY A 402 8.95 2.32 12.78
C GLY A 402 8.12 1.05 12.66
N ALA A 403 6.93 1.14 12.04
CA ALA A 403 6.12 -0.02 11.71
C ALA A 403 6.81 -0.98 10.72
N GLY A 404 7.47 -0.43 9.69
CA GLY A 404 8.28 -1.21 8.74
C GLY A 404 9.42 -1.96 9.42
N LEU A 405 10.18 -1.30 10.31
CA LEU A 405 11.22 -1.92 11.11
C LEU A 405 10.68 -2.99 12.05
N ALA A 406 9.52 -2.77 12.69
CA ALA A 406 8.89 -3.76 13.54
C ALA A 406 8.48 -5.02 12.76
N ASN A 407 7.96 -4.85 11.53
CA ASN A 407 7.67 -5.97 10.64
C ASN A 407 8.95 -6.68 10.19
N PHE A 408 10.00 -5.94 9.86
CA PHE A 408 11.29 -6.52 9.49
C PHE A 408 11.91 -7.32 10.65
N ALA A 409 11.82 -6.84 11.88
CA ALA A 409 12.29 -7.57 13.05
C ALA A 409 11.56 -8.91 13.23
N VAL A 410 10.25 -8.97 12.93
CA VAL A 410 9.51 -10.25 12.88
C VAL A 410 10.09 -11.19 11.82
N LEU A 411 10.40 -10.68 10.62
CA LEU A 411 11.00 -11.48 9.55
C LEU A 411 12.36 -12.06 9.99
N ALA A 412 13.24 -11.21 10.53
CA ALA A 412 14.57 -11.60 10.99
C ALA A 412 14.49 -12.65 12.11
N ALA A 413 13.67 -12.43 13.13
CA ALA A 413 13.45 -13.39 14.22
C ALA A 413 12.87 -14.73 13.72
N SER A 414 12.03 -14.70 12.68
CA SER A 414 11.45 -15.91 12.08
C SER A 414 12.46 -16.71 11.28
N CYS A 415 13.51 -16.06 10.77
CA CYS A 415 14.62 -16.69 10.05
C CYS A 415 15.77 -17.11 10.96
N ALA A 416 15.81 -16.68 12.23
CA ALA A 416 16.87 -17.00 13.18
C ALA A 416 17.25 -18.49 13.26
N PRO A 417 16.32 -19.46 13.20
CA PRO A 417 16.68 -20.88 13.20
C PRO A 417 17.49 -21.36 11.98
N LEU A 418 17.52 -20.57 10.90
CA LEU A 418 18.27 -20.84 9.67
C LEU A 418 19.58 -20.05 9.59
N LEU A 419 19.81 -19.10 10.50
CA LEU A 419 21.03 -18.31 10.56
C LEU A 419 22.12 -19.04 11.33
N LYS A 420 23.39 -18.74 11.01
CA LYS A 420 24.55 -19.40 11.62
C LYS A 420 24.73 -18.94 13.06
N GLY A 421 24.56 -17.64 13.31
CA GLY A 421 24.60 -17.02 14.64
C GLY A 421 23.23 -16.98 15.33
N GLY A 422 22.19 -17.59 14.75
CA GLY A 422 20.87 -17.66 15.38
C GLY A 422 20.25 -16.29 15.63
N GLU A 423 19.73 -16.10 16.84
CA GLU A 423 19.06 -14.86 17.26
C GLU A 423 20.01 -13.66 17.33
N ASP A 424 21.28 -13.87 17.71
CA ASP A 424 22.27 -12.79 17.82
C ASP A 424 22.58 -12.19 16.43
N GLU A 425 22.71 -13.06 15.41
CA GLU A 425 22.90 -12.61 14.03
C GLU A 425 21.65 -11.91 13.48
N ALA A 426 20.45 -12.43 13.76
CA ALA A 426 19.20 -11.78 13.37
C ALA A 426 19.10 -10.36 13.96
N GLN A 427 19.42 -10.20 15.24
CA GLN A 427 19.40 -8.91 15.93
C GLN A 427 20.42 -7.93 15.34
N ALA A 428 21.65 -8.39 15.04
CA ALA A 428 22.66 -7.56 14.41
C ALA A 428 22.23 -7.05 13.02
N ILE A 429 21.52 -7.89 12.24
CA ILE A 429 20.94 -7.48 10.96
C ILE A 429 19.84 -6.42 11.16
N VAL A 430 18.98 -6.57 12.17
CA VAL A 430 17.94 -5.58 12.51
C VAL A 430 18.55 -4.21 12.85
N GLU A 431 19.60 -4.18 13.68
CA GLU A 431 20.29 -2.94 14.06
C GLU A 431 20.92 -2.25 12.85
N ARG A 432 21.54 -3.03 11.95
CA ARG A 432 22.04 -2.50 10.68
C ARG A 432 20.93 -1.86 9.86
N MET A 433 19.81 -2.56 9.67
CA MET A 433 18.72 -2.07 8.83
C MET A 433 17.99 -0.88 9.45
N GLN A 434 17.98 -0.76 10.78
CA GLN A 434 17.51 0.46 11.45
C GLN A 434 18.32 1.69 11.02
N GLY A 435 19.66 1.60 11.02
CA GLY A 435 20.53 2.69 10.56
C GLY A 435 20.31 3.05 9.08
N GLU A 436 20.12 2.04 8.22
CA GLU A 436 19.80 2.27 6.80
C GLU A 436 18.42 2.95 6.62
N MET A 437 17.41 2.55 7.39
CA MET A 437 16.07 3.17 7.39
C MET A 437 16.15 4.65 7.79
N GLU A 438 16.86 4.97 8.87
CA GLU A 438 17.02 6.35 9.36
C GLU A 438 17.67 7.25 8.29
N GLN A 439 18.69 6.75 7.58
CA GLN A 439 19.34 7.46 6.49
C GLN A 439 18.39 7.69 5.30
N LYS A 440 17.65 6.66 4.87
CA LYS A 440 16.68 6.79 3.78
C LYS A 440 15.55 7.76 4.10
N VAL A 441 15.04 7.76 5.34
CA VAL A 441 14.02 8.72 5.78
C VAL A 441 14.56 10.16 5.72
N ALA A 442 15.79 10.40 6.19
CA ALA A 442 16.41 11.72 6.08
C ALA A 442 16.56 12.17 4.61
N ASP A 443 16.87 11.23 3.71
CA ASP A 443 17.00 11.50 2.29
C ASP A 443 15.68 11.84 1.59
N VAL A 444 14.53 11.32 2.08
CA VAL A 444 13.21 11.73 1.57
C VAL A 444 13.06 13.24 1.64
N TRP A 445 13.29 13.82 2.81
CA TRP A 445 13.11 15.27 3.02
C TRP A 445 14.13 16.07 2.23
N ARG A 446 15.39 15.61 2.19
CA ARG A 446 16.46 16.23 1.41
C ARG A 446 16.11 16.33 -0.07
N VAL A 447 15.65 15.24 -0.67
CA VAL A 447 15.33 15.17 -2.09
C VAL A 447 14.09 16.01 -2.40
N LYS A 448 13.05 15.98 -1.55
CA LYS A 448 11.87 16.83 -1.70
C LYS A 448 12.18 18.33 -1.62
N LEU A 449 13.20 18.72 -0.86
CA LEU A 449 13.71 20.09 -0.75
C LEU A 449 14.71 20.47 -1.87
N GLY A 450 15.02 19.57 -2.80
CA GLY A 450 15.96 19.85 -3.90
C GLY A 450 17.42 19.94 -3.48
N LEU A 451 17.79 19.39 -2.33
CA LEU A 451 19.14 19.50 -1.75
C LEU A 451 20.02 18.31 -2.14
N ARG A 452 21.32 18.57 -2.34
CA ARG A 452 22.30 17.55 -2.73
C ARG A 452 22.69 16.66 -1.56
N GLU A 453 23.27 15.51 -1.87
CA GLU A 453 23.79 14.56 -0.87
C GLU A 453 24.75 15.22 0.13
N SER A 454 25.63 16.12 -0.35
CA SER A 454 26.56 16.88 0.50
C SER A 454 25.88 17.82 1.51
N GLN A 455 24.57 18.05 1.38
CA GLN A 455 23.78 18.95 2.21
C GLN A 455 22.79 18.21 3.12
N ARG A 456 22.96 16.88 3.30
CA ARG A 456 22.06 16.07 4.14
C ARG A 456 21.84 16.65 5.54
N ALA A 457 22.89 17.14 6.20
CA ALA A 457 22.76 17.75 7.52
C ALA A 457 21.98 19.08 7.51
N ALA A 458 22.10 19.89 6.46
CA ALA A 458 21.34 21.12 6.30
C ALA A 458 19.87 20.83 6.00
N ALA A 459 19.60 19.83 5.14
CA ALA A 459 18.26 19.36 4.83
C ALA A 459 17.50 18.88 6.08
N ALA A 460 18.14 18.05 6.90
CA ALA A 460 17.55 17.59 8.16
C ALA A 460 17.18 18.78 9.06
N LYS A 461 18.07 19.76 9.23
CA LYS A 461 17.79 20.97 10.03
C LYS A 461 16.63 21.81 9.46
N LEU A 462 16.60 22.01 8.14
CA LEU A 462 15.54 22.76 7.47
C LEU A 462 14.18 22.07 7.62
N PHE A 463 14.14 20.75 7.54
CA PHE A 463 12.90 20.00 7.73
C PHE A 463 12.48 19.99 9.21
N ASP A 464 13.32 19.45 10.10
CA ASP A 464 12.97 19.16 11.49
C ASP A 464 12.69 20.41 12.33
N TYR A 465 13.45 21.49 12.11
CA TYR A 465 13.37 22.70 12.95
C TYR A 465 12.64 23.87 12.30
N LYS A 466 12.35 23.80 10.99
CA LYS A 466 11.63 24.87 10.28
C LYS A 466 10.37 24.34 9.59
N LEU A 467 10.51 23.59 8.50
CA LEU A 467 9.36 23.27 7.63
C LEU A 467 8.32 22.39 8.33
N GLU A 468 8.72 21.33 9.01
CA GLU A 468 7.77 20.40 9.64
C GLU A 468 6.91 21.08 10.72
N PRO A 469 7.50 21.82 11.69
CA PRO A 469 6.70 22.57 12.65
C PRO A 469 5.77 23.59 11.98
N LEU A 470 6.25 24.27 10.92
CA LEU A 470 5.42 25.22 10.17
C LEU A 470 4.22 24.55 9.49
N MET A 471 4.43 23.39 8.85
CA MET A 471 3.34 22.65 8.23
C MET A 471 2.31 22.19 9.27
N ARG A 472 2.79 21.71 10.44
CA ARG A 472 1.95 21.24 11.54
C ARG A 472 1.04 22.35 12.10
N ASP A 473 1.61 23.55 12.23
CA ASP A 473 0.93 24.70 12.82
C ASP A 473 0.01 25.44 11.83
N SER A 474 0.31 25.36 10.53
CA SER A 474 -0.31 26.21 9.50
C SER A 474 -1.41 25.54 8.67
N ASN A 475 -1.91 24.35 9.02
CA ASN A 475 -3.01 23.67 8.30
C ASN A 475 -2.85 23.74 6.76
N VAL A 476 -1.71 23.26 6.27
CA VAL A 476 -1.33 23.32 4.85
C VAL A 476 -1.53 21.99 4.17
N ASP A 477 -1.81 22.02 2.88
CA ASP A 477 -1.88 20.83 2.05
C ASP A 477 -0.48 20.24 1.79
N TYR A 478 -0.29 18.97 2.16
CA TYR A 478 1.01 18.31 2.09
C TYR A 478 1.56 18.28 0.66
N THR A 479 0.75 17.87 -0.30
CA THR A 479 1.18 17.73 -1.70
C THR A 479 1.47 19.08 -2.32
N LEU A 480 0.59 20.07 -2.11
CA LEU A 480 0.74 21.39 -2.72
C LEU A 480 1.91 22.16 -2.14
N VAL A 481 2.19 22.11 -0.83
CA VAL A 481 3.36 22.82 -0.25
C VAL A 481 4.65 22.38 -0.95
N PHE A 482 4.91 21.07 -1.00
CA PHE A 482 6.14 20.58 -1.61
C PHE A 482 6.21 20.87 -3.12
N ARG A 483 5.08 20.85 -3.82
CA ARG A 483 5.04 21.21 -5.25
C ARG A 483 5.30 22.69 -5.47
N GLN A 484 4.71 23.56 -4.65
CA GLN A 484 4.81 25.01 -4.77
C GLN A 484 6.13 25.59 -4.28
N LEU A 485 6.87 24.89 -3.40
CA LEU A 485 8.24 25.29 -3.07
C LEU A 485 9.11 25.44 -4.33
N ALA A 486 8.95 24.56 -5.32
CA ALA A 486 9.68 24.68 -6.59
C ALA A 486 9.36 25.98 -7.35
N GLU A 487 8.15 26.53 -7.21
CA GLU A 487 7.78 27.82 -7.80
C GLU A 487 8.44 29.00 -7.05
N CYS A 488 8.62 28.91 -5.73
CA CYS A 488 9.35 29.92 -4.96
C CYS A 488 10.83 30.07 -5.40
N LEU A 489 11.43 29.04 -6.02
CA LEU A 489 12.78 29.13 -6.58
C LEU A 489 12.86 30.00 -7.84
N LYS A 490 11.74 30.21 -8.54
CA LYS A 490 11.69 31.04 -9.76
C LYS A 490 11.71 32.54 -9.46
N LEU A 491 11.44 32.92 -8.22
CA LEU A 491 11.36 34.31 -7.79
C LEU A 491 12.77 34.96 -7.71
N PRO A 492 12.89 36.28 -7.91
CA PRO A 492 14.11 37.04 -7.60
C PRO A 492 14.55 36.92 -6.14
N HIS A 493 15.83 37.08 -5.85
CA HIS A 493 16.36 36.93 -4.48
C HIS A 493 15.86 38.04 -3.55
N ASP A 494 15.73 39.26 -4.05
CA ASP A 494 15.29 40.48 -3.36
C ASP A 494 13.76 40.71 -3.35
N VAL A 495 12.99 39.65 -3.63
CA VAL A 495 11.53 39.70 -3.68
C VAL A 495 10.91 40.08 -2.31
N SER A 496 9.80 40.82 -2.32
CA SER A 496 9.06 41.21 -1.12
C SER A 496 8.54 39.97 -0.37
N ASP A 497 8.26 40.10 0.93
CA ASP A 497 7.69 38.99 1.71
C ASP A 497 6.34 38.49 1.16
N ASP A 498 5.50 39.39 0.62
CA ASP A 498 4.19 39.00 0.08
C ASP A 498 4.34 38.17 -1.20
N ASP A 499 5.19 38.66 -2.12
CA ASP A 499 5.50 37.97 -3.37
C ASP A 499 6.29 36.67 -3.11
N LEU A 500 7.10 36.61 -2.04
CA LEU A 500 7.85 35.41 -1.65
C LEU A 500 6.93 34.22 -1.34
N LEU A 501 5.78 34.51 -0.72
CA LEU A 501 4.83 33.51 -0.26
C LEU A 501 3.65 33.29 -1.21
N GLU A 502 3.47 34.16 -2.21
CA GLU A 502 2.39 34.05 -3.21
C GLU A 502 2.24 32.62 -3.78
N PRO A 503 3.32 31.93 -4.23
CA PRO A 503 3.16 30.59 -4.80
C PRO A 503 2.60 29.56 -3.79
N LEU A 504 2.88 29.73 -2.50
CA LEU A 504 2.42 28.82 -1.45
C LEU A 504 0.96 29.05 -1.07
N ALA A 505 0.36 30.19 -1.43
CA ALA A 505 -0.99 30.57 -1.00
C ALA A 505 -2.05 29.50 -1.31
N CYS A 506 -1.92 28.80 -2.45
CA CYS A 506 -2.89 27.78 -2.84
C CYS A 506 -2.90 26.54 -1.92
N ALA A 507 -1.87 26.35 -1.10
CA ALA A 507 -1.73 25.20 -0.21
C ALA A 507 -2.37 25.42 1.18
N PHE A 508 -2.59 26.64 1.63
CA PHE A 508 -3.10 26.92 2.98
C PHE A 508 -4.63 26.78 3.06
N TYR A 509 -5.16 26.01 4.02
CA TYR A 509 -6.62 25.85 4.19
C TYR A 509 -7.30 27.06 4.83
N ASP A 510 -6.67 27.71 5.80
CA ASP A 510 -7.33 28.69 6.67
C ASP A 510 -7.43 30.10 6.08
N SER A 511 -6.78 30.39 4.94
CA SER A 511 -6.87 31.72 4.34
C SER A 511 -6.48 31.78 2.86
N PRO A 512 -7.44 32.09 1.96
CA PRO A 512 -7.12 32.39 0.56
C PRO A 512 -6.44 33.76 0.36
N ASN A 513 -6.61 34.71 1.29
CA ASN A 513 -6.30 36.13 1.07
C ASN A 513 -5.55 36.84 2.21
N ASN A 514 -5.22 36.16 3.31
CA ASN A 514 -4.56 36.79 4.45
C ASN A 514 -3.68 35.77 5.15
N PHE A 515 -2.37 35.83 4.94
CA PHE A 515 -1.43 35.00 5.70
C PHE A 515 -1.80 35.07 7.20
N TYR A 516 -1.57 33.97 7.92
CA TYR A 516 -1.70 33.84 9.38
C TYR A 516 -1.18 35.07 10.13
N ASP A 517 -1.37 35.10 11.46
CA ASP A 517 -0.77 36.16 12.28
C ASP A 517 0.67 36.49 11.85
N GLU A 518 1.06 37.76 11.98
CA GLU A 518 2.31 38.31 11.45
C GLU A 518 3.55 37.46 11.85
N GLY A 519 3.51 36.82 13.02
CA GLY A 519 4.56 35.93 13.51
C GLY A 519 4.68 34.65 12.67
N THR A 520 3.57 33.99 12.35
CA THR A 520 3.57 32.80 11.48
C THR A 520 4.04 33.14 10.07
N ARG A 521 3.58 34.27 9.52
CA ARG A 521 4.04 34.78 8.20
C ARG A 521 5.55 35.01 8.18
N ALA A 522 6.09 35.66 9.21
CA ALA A 522 7.52 35.92 9.33
C ALA A 522 8.36 34.62 9.38
N LYS A 523 7.88 33.59 10.09
CA LYS A 523 8.57 32.28 10.14
C LYS A 523 8.58 31.57 8.78
N TRP A 524 7.49 31.64 8.02
CA TRP A 524 7.47 31.11 6.64
C TRP A 524 8.44 31.85 5.73
N CYS A 525 8.48 33.19 5.80
CA CYS A 525 9.45 33.98 5.03
C CYS A 525 10.90 33.62 5.40
N ASP A 526 11.21 33.48 6.69
CA ASP A 526 12.51 33.04 7.19
C ASP A 526 12.89 31.65 6.66
N PHE A 527 11.94 30.69 6.71
CA PHE A 527 12.15 29.36 6.16
C PHE A 527 12.45 29.40 4.67
N VAL A 528 11.59 30.04 3.85
CA VAL A 528 11.75 30.07 2.40
C VAL A 528 13.06 30.74 2.00
N ARG A 529 13.46 31.85 2.64
CA ARG A 529 14.76 32.49 2.39
C ARG A 529 15.93 31.58 2.74
N SER A 530 15.92 31.02 3.96
CA SER A 530 16.99 30.13 4.43
C SER A 530 17.15 28.90 3.52
N TRP A 531 16.03 28.34 3.08
CA TRP A 531 16.03 27.21 2.16
C TRP A 531 16.52 27.60 0.76
N ARG A 532 16.09 28.74 0.21
CA ARG A 532 16.56 29.25 -1.08
C ARG A 532 18.07 29.51 -1.07
N ASP A 533 18.61 30.05 0.02
CA ASP A 533 20.05 30.28 0.18
C ASP A 533 20.82 28.95 0.20
N GLU A 534 20.32 27.94 0.91
CA GLU A 534 20.92 26.59 0.92
C GLU A 534 20.89 25.94 -0.47
N VAL A 535 19.79 26.09 -1.21
CA VAL A 535 19.68 25.62 -2.60
C VAL A 535 20.66 26.37 -3.52
N ALA A 536 20.73 27.70 -3.43
CA ALA A 536 21.60 28.53 -4.25
C ALA A 536 23.09 28.26 -4.00
N GLY A 537 23.48 28.05 -2.74
CA GLY A 537 24.84 27.64 -2.36
C GLY A 537 25.27 26.30 -2.97
N SER A 538 24.31 25.47 -3.37
CA SER A 538 24.54 24.16 -3.97
C SER A 538 24.60 24.17 -5.50
N ASN A 539 23.80 25.02 -6.17
CA ASN A 539 23.60 24.96 -7.61
C ASN A 539 23.30 26.35 -8.19
N PRO A 540 24.18 26.92 -9.04
CA PRO A 540 23.87 28.17 -9.73
C PRO A 540 22.79 28.01 -10.82
N ASN A 541 22.44 26.77 -11.20
CA ASN A 541 21.37 26.48 -12.16
C ASN A 541 20.07 26.08 -11.45
N THR A 542 19.28 27.09 -11.08
CA THR A 542 17.97 26.93 -10.42
C THR A 542 17.00 26.04 -11.22
N THR A 543 17.06 26.05 -12.56
CA THR A 543 16.16 25.28 -13.43
C THR A 543 16.32 23.77 -13.21
N SER A 544 17.55 23.26 -13.13
CA SER A 544 17.76 21.82 -12.93
C SER A 544 17.32 21.34 -11.54
N THR A 545 17.41 22.20 -10.52
CA THR A 545 16.87 21.90 -9.18
C THR A 545 15.34 21.83 -9.20
N ILE A 546 14.67 22.78 -9.87
CA ILE A 546 13.21 22.78 -10.03
C ILE A 546 12.74 21.50 -10.74
N GLU A 547 13.41 21.11 -11.83
CA GLU A 547 13.10 19.86 -12.54
C GLU A 547 13.28 18.63 -11.64
N ALA A 548 14.33 18.58 -10.83
CA ALA A 548 14.57 17.50 -9.88
C ALA A 548 13.47 17.44 -8.80
N MET A 549 13.09 18.58 -8.22
CA MET A 549 12.00 18.67 -7.25
C MET A 549 10.66 18.22 -7.86
N ASN A 550 10.36 18.65 -9.09
CA ASN A 550 9.11 18.30 -9.76
C ASN A 550 9.00 16.82 -10.15
N LYS A 551 10.12 16.08 -10.21
CA LYS A 551 10.14 14.62 -10.43
C LYS A 551 9.89 13.81 -9.15
N VAL A 552 9.97 14.44 -7.97
CA VAL A 552 9.83 13.76 -6.67
C VAL A 552 8.62 14.25 -5.87
N ASN A 553 8.18 15.48 -6.14
CA ASN A 553 7.00 16.11 -5.58
C ASN A 553 5.86 16.07 -6.62
N PRO A 554 4.89 15.15 -6.49
CA PRO A 554 3.82 15.01 -7.46
C PRO A 554 2.92 16.25 -7.50
N ALA A 555 2.34 16.52 -8.68
CA ALA A 555 1.25 17.47 -8.82
C ALA A 555 -0.07 16.86 -8.32
N TYR A 556 -0.25 15.55 -8.56
CA TYR A 556 -1.46 14.83 -8.24
C TYR A 556 -1.20 13.62 -7.36
N VAL A 557 -2.06 13.47 -6.36
CA VAL A 557 -2.22 12.25 -5.56
C VAL A 557 -3.69 11.89 -5.53
N LEU A 558 -4.00 10.60 -5.32
CA LEU A 558 -5.36 10.10 -5.36
C LEU A 558 -6.09 10.40 -4.04
N ARG A 559 -6.59 11.63 -3.91
CA ARG A 559 -7.24 12.13 -2.69
C ARG A 559 -8.55 11.38 -2.42
N GLU A 560 -8.91 11.29 -1.15
CA GLU A 560 -10.09 10.52 -0.72
C GLU A 560 -11.38 11.05 -1.37
N TRP A 561 -11.53 12.37 -1.49
CA TRP A 561 -12.73 12.96 -2.11
C TRP A 561 -12.86 12.62 -3.60
N MET A 562 -11.74 12.40 -4.30
CA MET A 562 -11.74 11.96 -5.69
C MET A 562 -12.26 10.53 -5.79
N LEU A 563 -11.77 9.64 -4.91
CA LEU A 563 -12.27 8.27 -4.79
C LEU A 563 -13.77 8.24 -4.47
N VAL A 564 -14.22 9.11 -3.56
CA VAL A 564 -15.63 9.30 -3.20
C VAL A 564 -16.46 9.62 -4.43
N ASP A 565 -16.05 10.62 -5.20
CA ASP A 565 -16.78 11.02 -6.40
C ASP A 565 -16.85 9.86 -7.42
N ALA A 566 -15.76 9.09 -7.59
CA ALA A 566 -15.71 7.95 -8.51
C ALA A 566 -16.63 6.79 -8.11
N TYR A 567 -16.54 6.30 -6.87
CA TYR A 567 -17.39 5.17 -6.46
C TYR A 567 -18.86 5.59 -6.27
N THR A 568 -19.14 6.86 -5.95
CA THR A 568 -20.50 7.38 -5.87
C THR A 568 -21.13 7.44 -7.27
N ALA A 569 -20.39 7.91 -8.27
CA ALA A 569 -20.83 7.88 -9.67
C ALA A 569 -21.17 6.46 -10.13
N ALA A 570 -20.26 5.51 -9.89
CA ALA A 570 -20.45 4.11 -10.26
C ALA A 570 -21.64 3.46 -9.54
N LYS A 571 -21.82 3.74 -8.23
CA LYS A 571 -22.88 3.15 -7.42
C LYS A 571 -24.26 3.71 -7.73
N GLU A 572 -24.37 5.03 -7.87
CA GLU A 572 -25.67 5.72 -7.97
C GLU A 572 -26.16 5.86 -9.41
N ARG A 573 -25.24 5.88 -10.38
CA ARG A 573 -25.56 6.17 -11.79
C ARG A 573 -25.03 5.14 -12.79
N ASP A 574 -24.36 4.07 -12.32
CA ASP A 574 -23.66 3.10 -13.18
C ASP A 574 -22.67 3.78 -14.16
N ASP A 575 -22.08 4.91 -13.70
CA ASP A 575 -21.20 5.77 -14.46
C ASP A 575 -19.75 5.59 -14.01
N PHE A 576 -18.93 5.02 -14.89
CA PHE A 576 -17.51 4.75 -14.66
C PHE A 576 -16.57 5.82 -15.25
N SER A 577 -17.10 6.89 -15.86
CA SER A 577 -16.27 7.92 -16.50
C SER A 577 -15.33 8.63 -15.51
N VAL A 578 -15.77 8.86 -14.26
CA VAL A 578 -14.93 9.46 -13.21
C VAL A 578 -13.80 8.51 -12.78
N LEU A 579 -14.06 7.19 -12.77
CA LEU A 579 -13.02 6.18 -12.51
C LEU A 579 -11.96 6.21 -13.61
N GLU A 580 -12.37 6.20 -14.88
CA GLU A 580 -11.48 6.26 -16.03
C GLU A 580 -10.65 7.55 -16.05
N GLU A 581 -11.28 8.69 -15.77
CA GLU A 581 -10.61 9.99 -15.68
C GLU A 581 -9.55 10.04 -14.58
N LEU A 582 -9.84 9.49 -13.39
CA LEU A 582 -8.86 9.39 -12.30
C LEU A 582 -7.75 8.38 -12.61
N PHE A 583 -8.06 7.30 -13.32
CA PHE A 583 -7.05 6.37 -13.79
C PHE A 583 -6.07 7.08 -14.72
N GLU A 584 -6.57 7.82 -15.71
CA GLU A 584 -5.71 8.57 -16.63
C GLU A 584 -4.94 9.70 -15.94
N LEU A 585 -5.57 10.44 -15.01
CA LEU A 585 -4.89 11.46 -14.19
C LEU A 585 -3.67 10.90 -13.46
N THR A 586 -3.81 9.71 -12.88
CA THR A 586 -2.78 9.14 -12.01
C THR A 586 -1.66 8.45 -12.79
N ARG A 587 -1.72 8.36 -14.12
CA ARG A 587 -0.64 7.79 -14.96
C ARG A 587 0.57 8.70 -15.09
N THR A 588 0.39 10.01 -14.97
CA THR A 588 1.45 11.02 -15.07
C THR A 588 1.38 12.00 -13.89
N PRO A 589 1.50 11.52 -12.64
CA PRO A 589 1.15 12.30 -11.43
C PRO A 589 2.08 13.50 -11.17
N TYR A 590 3.22 13.58 -11.87
CA TYR A 590 4.20 14.67 -11.76
C TYR A 590 3.99 15.78 -12.80
N GLU A 591 3.23 15.50 -13.84
CA GLU A 591 2.86 16.47 -14.88
C GLU A 591 1.60 17.22 -14.46
N LEU A 592 1.49 18.49 -14.83
CA LEU A 592 0.29 19.28 -14.57
C LEU A 592 -0.86 18.94 -15.54
N GLY A 593 -0.57 18.33 -16.69
CA GLY A 593 -1.58 18.00 -17.69
C GLY A 593 -2.32 19.24 -18.23
N SER A 594 -3.56 19.03 -18.72
CA SER A 594 -4.39 20.09 -19.31
C SER A 594 -4.98 21.05 -18.27
N GLU A 595 -5.32 22.27 -18.69
CA GLU A 595 -5.96 23.29 -17.83
C GLU A 595 -7.24 22.75 -17.15
N THR A 596 -8.07 22.00 -17.88
CA THR A 596 -9.29 21.39 -17.34
C THR A 596 -8.99 20.40 -16.19
N MET A 597 -7.92 19.60 -16.31
CA MET A 597 -7.51 18.69 -15.23
C MET A 597 -6.95 19.46 -14.03
N GLN A 598 -6.24 20.57 -14.27
CA GLN A 598 -5.72 21.43 -13.21
C GLN A 598 -6.87 22.08 -12.42
N GLU A 599 -7.84 22.70 -13.10
CA GLU A 599 -9.01 23.31 -12.45
C GLU A 599 -9.79 22.32 -11.58
N LYS A 600 -9.89 21.07 -12.04
CA LYS A 600 -10.66 20.03 -11.36
C LYS A 600 -9.89 19.39 -10.20
N TYR A 601 -8.61 19.07 -10.39
CA TYR A 601 -7.87 18.19 -9.47
C TYR A 601 -6.61 18.81 -8.86
N TYR A 602 -6.03 19.87 -9.44
CA TYR A 602 -4.83 20.53 -8.89
C TYR A 602 -5.22 21.57 -7.84
N ARG A 603 -5.89 21.08 -6.80
CA ARG A 603 -6.49 21.90 -5.75
C ARG A 603 -6.56 21.15 -4.42
N ARG A 604 -6.70 21.93 -3.35
CA ARG A 604 -7.04 21.45 -2.01
C ARG A 604 -8.35 20.66 -2.00
N ALA A 605 -8.51 19.80 -1.01
CA ALA A 605 -9.79 19.16 -0.75
C ALA A 605 -10.90 20.21 -0.58
N PRO A 606 -12.07 20.05 -1.22
CA PRO A 606 -13.16 21.01 -1.09
C PRO A 606 -13.76 20.94 0.34
N ASP A 607 -14.32 22.05 0.83
CA ASP A 607 -14.93 22.13 2.17
C ASP A 607 -15.92 21.01 2.48
N ARG A 608 -16.70 20.56 1.47
CA ARG A 608 -17.63 19.44 1.60
C ARG A 608 -16.93 18.15 2.05
N ALA A 609 -15.72 17.90 1.55
CA ALA A 609 -14.95 16.70 1.84
C ALA A 609 -14.32 16.74 3.23
N LEU A 610 -13.86 17.93 3.66
CA LEU A 610 -13.30 18.13 4.99
C LEU A 610 -14.35 17.99 6.11
N LYS A 611 -15.61 18.30 5.81
CA LYS A 611 -16.73 18.26 6.78
C LYS A 611 -17.57 16.97 6.71
N ALA A 612 -17.32 16.10 5.72
CA ALA A 612 -18.08 14.88 5.52
C ALA A 612 -17.63 13.78 6.50
N GLY A 613 -18.55 13.31 7.34
CA GLY A 613 -18.35 12.11 8.16
C GLY A 613 -18.32 10.84 7.31
N GLY A 614 -17.61 9.81 7.77
CA GLY A 614 -17.65 8.47 7.15
C GLY A 614 -16.64 8.21 6.02
N THR A 615 -15.78 9.16 5.67
CA THR A 615 -14.73 8.98 4.62
C THR A 615 -13.44 8.32 5.13
N ALA A 616 -13.46 7.78 6.34
CA ALA A 616 -12.28 7.30 7.05
C ALA A 616 -12.23 5.78 7.32
N PHE A 617 -13.32 5.06 7.05
CA PHE A 617 -13.41 3.62 7.29
C PHE A 617 -13.57 2.82 5.99
N MET A 618 -13.04 3.32 4.88
CA MET A 618 -13.34 2.72 3.59
C MET A 618 -12.38 1.58 3.23
N SER A 619 -12.65 0.39 3.79
CA SER A 619 -12.25 -0.90 3.19
C SER A 619 -13.03 -2.13 3.62
#